data_AF-A0A945N0X0-F1
#
_entry.id   AF-A0A945N0X0-F1
#
_cell.length_a   1.000
_cell.length_b   1.000
_cell.length_c   1.000
_cell.angle_alpha   90.00
_cell.angle_beta   90.00
_cell.angle_gamma   90.00
#
_symmetry.space_group_name_H-M   'P 1'
#
loop_
_entity.id
_entity.type
_entity.pdbx_description
1 polymer ?
#
loop_
_entity_poly.entity_id
_entity_poly.type
_entity_poly.pdbx_seq_one_letter_code
_entity_poly.pdbx_strand_id
1 'polypeptide(L)'
;MADAISAPEYQSKLQGIGLYFGNQPHPSVARTFGIRTTSTRSNAVGKENDFACARAFVSGLSRLQRAARRMGGDAVINIKSNFKHREVSSETHFQCATGALMSGVALKGTVVKLEK
;
A
#
# COMPACT_ATOMS: atom_id res chain seq x y z
N MET A 1 2.41 -2.93 -14.80
CA MET A 1 2.03 -2.94 -13.36
C MET A 1 2.57 -1.73 -12.59
N ALA A 2 3.69 -1.10 -12.99
CA ALA A 2 4.12 0.20 -12.46
C ALA A 2 3.14 1.35 -12.76
N ASP A 3 2.35 1.21 -13.82
CA ASP A 3 1.41 2.23 -14.32
C ASP A 3 0.23 2.51 -13.37
N ALA A 4 -0.10 1.56 -12.50
CA ALA A 4 -1.21 1.71 -11.54
C ALA A 4 -0.90 2.68 -10.39
N ILE A 5 0.36 3.08 -10.19
CA ILE A 5 0.73 4.13 -9.21
C ILE A 5 0.96 5.45 -9.92
N SER A 6 1.49 5.38 -11.14
CA SER A 6 1.77 6.54 -11.98
C SER A 6 0.52 7.18 -12.56
N ALA A 7 -0.64 6.49 -12.57
CA ALA A 7 -1.86 7.10 -13.07
C ALA A 7 -2.27 8.29 -12.16
N PRO A 8 -2.53 9.47 -12.75
CA PRO A 8 -2.79 10.70 -12.01
C PRO A 8 -4.01 10.60 -11.08
N GLU A 9 -4.98 9.75 -11.42
CA GLU A 9 -6.15 9.44 -10.58
C GLU A 9 -5.76 8.88 -9.19
N TYR A 10 -4.63 8.18 -9.10
CA TYR A 10 -4.14 7.60 -7.86
C TYR A 10 -3.22 8.55 -7.11
N GLN A 11 -2.42 9.35 -7.83
CA GLN A 11 -1.65 10.42 -7.21
C GLN A 11 -2.54 11.38 -6.44
N SER A 12 -3.69 11.79 -7.00
CA SER A 12 -4.68 12.65 -6.33
C SER A 12 -5.29 12.01 -5.07
N LYS A 13 -5.54 10.69 -5.08
CA LYS A 13 -6.06 9.97 -3.90
C LYS A 13 -5.00 9.70 -2.84
N LEU A 14 -3.73 9.75 -3.22
CA LEU A 14 -2.60 9.48 -2.35
C LEU A 14 -1.90 10.77 -1.88
N GLN A 15 -2.52 11.94 -2.02
CA GLN A 15 -1.91 13.20 -1.60
C GLN A 15 -1.88 13.36 -0.06
N GLY A 16 -0.73 13.83 0.43
CA GLY A 16 -0.53 14.32 1.80
C GLY A 16 0.00 13.31 2.83
N ILE A 17 0.23 12.03 2.48
CA ILE A 17 1.00 11.09 3.29
C ILE A 17 2.08 10.46 2.40
N GLY A 18 3.35 10.59 2.79
CA GLY A 18 4.47 9.98 2.07
C GLY A 18 4.34 8.45 2.08
N LEU A 19 4.45 7.81 0.92
CA LEU A 19 4.41 6.35 0.81
C LEU A 19 5.76 5.88 0.27
N TYR A 20 6.47 5.11 1.08
CA TYR A 20 7.79 4.58 0.73
C TYR A 20 7.74 3.05 0.71
N PHE A 21 8.01 2.50 -0.46
CA PHE A 21 7.96 1.07 -0.73
C PHE A 21 9.30 0.42 -0.40
N GLY A 22 9.27 -0.74 0.27
CA GLY A 22 10.49 -1.49 0.59
C GLY A 22 11.56 -0.62 1.28
N ASN A 23 12.70 -0.47 0.61
CA ASN A 23 13.87 0.30 1.09
C ASN A 23 14.04 1.64 0.37
N GLN A 24 12.95 2.20 -0.18
CA GLN A 24 13.03 3.50 -0.83
C GLN A 24 13.61 4.57 0.11
N PRO A 25 14.46 5.47 -0.42
CA PRO A 25 15.02 6.54 0.37
C PRO A 25 13.90 7.45 0.88
N HIS A 26 13.92 7.70 2.19
CA HIS A 26 12.98 8.58 2.86
C HIS A 26 13.73 9.48 3.86
N PRO A 27 13.16 10.65 4.21
CA PRO A 27 13.71 11.50 5.27
C PRO A 27 13.84 10.76 6.61
N SER A 28 14.63 11.32 7.53
CA SER A 28 14.77 10.75 8.87
C SER A 28 13.43 10.63 9.58
N VAL A 29 13.25 9.55 10.34
CA VAL A 29 12.02 9.28 11.08
C VAL A 29 12.09 10.01 12.42
N ALA A 30 11.29 11.06 12.57
CA ALA A 30 11.10 11.79 13.83
C ALA A 30 10.45 10.90 14.89
N ARG A 31 9.43 10.12 14.48
CA ARG A 31 8.67 9.26 15.40
C ARG A 31 8.04 8.07 14.70
N THR A 32 8.20 6.89 15.28
CA THR A 32 7.51 5.69 14.80
C THR A 32 6.23 5.47 15.60
N PHE A 33 5.10 5.29 14.90
CA PHE A 33 3.82 4.96 15.54
C PHE A 33 3.53 3.46 15.53
N GLY A 34 4.22 2.71 14.68
CA GLY A 34 4.16 1.25 14.63
C GLY A 34 3.73 0.70 13.29
N ILE A 35 3.72 -0.63 13.19
CA ILE A 35 3.44 -1.36 11.96
C ILE A 35 1.92 -1.51 11.77
N ARG A 36 1.45 -1.27 10.54
CA ARG A 36 0.07 -1.43 10.13
C ARG A 36 -0.04 -2.35 8.93
N THR A 37 -0.92 -3.33 9.05
CA THR A 37 -1.29 -4.23 7.96
C THR A 37 -2.68 -3.88 7.44
N THR A 38 -2.84 -3.81 6.14
CA THR A 38 -4.13 -3.67 5.47
C THR A 38 -4.37 -4.90 4.60
N SER A 39 -5.57 -5.48 4.70
CA SER A 39 -6.03 -6.50 3.75
C SER A 39 -7.20 -5.92 2.99
N THR A 40 -6.99 -5.65 1.72
CA THR A 40 -8.01 -5.10 0.83
C THR A 40 -8.33 -6.13 -0.22
N ARG A 41 -9.59 -6.58 -0.24
CA ARG A 41 -10.11 -7.49 -1.24
C ARG A 41 -11.02 -6.70 -2.18
N SER A 42 -10.88 -6.93 -3.48
CA SER A 42 -11.80 -6.44 -4.50
C SER A 42 -12.43 -7.63 -5.21
N ASN A 43 -13.71 -7.52 -5.55
CA ASN A 43 -14.36 -8.51 -6.40
C ASN A 43 -13.67 -8.49 -7.77
N ALA A 44 -13.17 -9.64 -8.21
CA ALA A 44 -12.49 -9.83 -9.48
C ALA A 44 -13.38 -10.55 -10.51
N VAL A 45 -14.58 -10.95 -10.11
CA VAL A 45 -15.58 -11.59 -10.97
C VAL A 45 -15.85 -10.73 -12.20
N GLY A 46 -15.54 -11.26 -13.39
CA GLY A 46 -15.83 -10.63 -14.69
C GLY A 46 -14.92 -9.47 -15.08
N LYS A 47 -13.76 -9.27 -14.42
CA LYS A 47 -12.77 -8.25 -14.81
C LYS A 47 -11.40 -8.86 -15.06
N GLU A 48 -10.62 -8.20 -15.91
CA GLU A 48 -9.23 -8.56 -16.12
C GLU A 48 -8.48 -8.45 -14.78
N ASN A 49 -7.77 -9.53 -14.42
CA ASN A 49 -7.16 -9.69 -13.09
C ASN A 49 -6.23 -8.51 -12.75
N ASP A 50 -5.54 -7.96 -13.74
CA ASP A 50 -4.60 -6.85 -13.56
C ASP A 50 -5.29 -5.55 -13.14
N PHE A 51 -6.45 -5.23 -13.71
CA PHE A 51 -7.20 -4.03 -13.34
C PHE A 51 -7.83 -4.17 -11.94
N ALA A 52 -8.37 -5.34 -11.61
CA ALA A 52 -8.92 -5.63 -10.28
C ALA A 52 -7.83 -5.53 -9.20
N CYS A 53 -6.62 -6.03 -9.50
CA CYS A 53 -5.46 -5.94 -8.63
C CYS A 53 -4.96 -4.50 -8.45
N ALA A 54 -4.85 -3.71 -9.52
CA ALA A 54 -4.50 -2.29 -9.44
C ALA A 54 -5.46 -1.51 -8.53
N ARG A 55 -6.77 -1.74 -8.68
CA ARG A 55 -7.79 -1.11 -7.83
C ARG A 55 -7.70 -1.54 -6.37
N ALA A 56 -7.51 -2.83 -6.12
CA ALA A 56 -7.32 -3.35 -4.76
C ALA A 56 -6.07 -2.74 -4.11
N PHE A 57 -5.00 -2.61 -4.88
CA PHE A 57 -3.73 -2.04 -4.47
C PHE A 57 -3.87 -0.58 -4.01
N VAL A 58 -4.44 0.28 -4.84
CA VAL A 58 -4.68 1.69 -4.52
C VAL A 58 -5.57 1.83 -3.29
N SER A 59 -6.62 1.01 -3.18
CA SER A 59 -7.51 1.02 -2.02
C SER A 59 -6.78 0.59 -0.74
N GLY A 60 -5.82 -0.36 -0.83
CA GLY A 60 -4.89 -0.72 0.23
C GLY A 60 -4.00 0.44 0.69
N LEU A 61 -3.42 1.19 -0.26
CA LEU A 61 -2.61 2.37 0.04
C LEU A 61 -3.43 3.48 0.70
N SER A 62 -4.61 3.79 0.17
CA SER A 62 -5.51 4.79 0.78
C SER A 62 -5.92 4.41 2.22
N ARG A 63 -6.04 3.12 2.53
CA ARG A 63 -6.26 2.65 3.91
C ARG A 63 -5.03 2.87 4.80
N LEU A 64 -3.82 2.62 4.29
CA LEU A 64 -2.57 2.90 5.02
C LEU A 64 -2.43 4.39 5.31
N GLN A 65 -2.70 5.25 4.33
CA GLN A 65 -2.66 6.71 4.54
C GLN A 65 -3.65 7.18 5.58
N ARG A 66 -4.90 6.69 5.52
CA ARG A 66 -5.91 7.02 6.54
C ARG A 66 -5.49 6.51 7.92
N ALA A 67 -4.86 5.34 8.01
CA ALA A 67 -4.29 4.84 9.26
C ALA A 67 -3.15 5.74 9.76
N ALA A 68 -2.27 6.18 8.88
CA ALA A 68 -1.19 7.11 9.22
C ALA A 68 -1.74 8.43 9.77
N ARG A 69 -2.68 9.05 9.05
CA ARG A 69 -3.37 10.28 9.48
C ARG A 69 -4.02 10.12 10.85
N ARG A 70 -4.73 9.01 11.10
CA ARG A 70 -5.37 8.74 12.41
C ARG A 70 -4.38 8.58 13.54
N MET A 71 -3.18 8.08 13.26
CA MET A 71 -2.13 7.91 14.26
C MET A 71 -1.31 9.18 14.47
N GLY A 72 -1.46 10.20 13.60
CA GLY A 72 -0.63 11.41 13.61
C GLY A 72 0.70 11.24 12.86
N GLY A 73 0.84 10.17 12.06
CA GLY A 73 1.95 9.99 11.13
C GLY A 73 1.70 10.68 9.80
N ASP A 74 2.77 11.16 9.20
CA ASP A 74 2.78 11.85 7.90
C ASP A 74 3.41 11.01 6.78
N ALA A 75 3.96 9.84 7.11
CA ALA A 75 4.45 8.88 6.14
C ALA A 75 4.22 7.43 6.56
N VAL A 76 4.20 6.54 5.55
CA VAL A 76 4.24 5.10 5.72
C VAL A 76 5.45 4.58 4.97
N ILE A 77 6.40 4.02 5.71
CA ILE A 77 7.62 3.44 5.17
C ILE A 77 7.54 1.92 5.19
N ASN A 78 8.51 1.26 4.56
CA ASN A 78 8.66 -0.19 4.59
C ASN A 78 7.39 -0.90 4.10
N ILE A 79 6.73 -0.34 3.08
CA ILE A 79 5.52 -0.93 2.49
C ILE A 79 5.90 -2.21 1.75
N LYS A 80 5.35 -3.33 2.20
CA LYS A 80 5.61 -4.70 1.74
C LYS A 80 4.31 -5.47 1.59
N SER A 81 4.28 -6.50 0.74
CA SER A 81 3.14 -7.41 0.66
C SER A 81 3.19 -8.40 1.82
N ASN A 82 2.07 -8.67 2.50
CA ASN A 82 1.98 -9.64 3.58
C ASN A 82 0.97 -10.74 3.22
N PHE A 83 1.40 -11.72 2.44
CA PHE A 83 0.54 -12.81 2.00
C PHE A 83 0.77 -14.06 2.85
N LYS A 84 -0.28 -14.55 3.53
CA LYS A 84 -0.21 -15.72 4.45
C LYS A 84 0.93 -15.65 5.47
N HIS A 85 1.10 -14.51 6.15
CA HIS A 85 2.20 -14.27 7.10
C HIS A 85 3.62 -14.31 6.47
N ARG A 86 3.73 -14.32 5.14
CA ARG A 86 5.00 -14.14 4.44
C ARG A 86 5.09 -12.71 3.92
N GLU A 87 6.09 -12.00 4.43
CA GLU A 87 6.42 -10.65 4.01
C GLU A 87 7.23 -10.72 2.72
N VAL A 88 6.60 -10.39 1.60
CA VAL A 88 7.26 -10.26 0.32
C VAL A 88 7.51 -8.78 0.10
N SER A 89 8.78 -8.39 0.23
CA SER A 89 9.23 -7.05 -0.13
C SER A 89 9.52 -7.03 -1.62
N SER A 90 8.71 -6.31 -2.37
CA SER A 90 8.98 -6.04 -3.77
C SER A 90 8.55 -4.61 -4.04
N GLU A 91 9.49 -3.81 -4.51
CA GLU A 91 9.29 -2.38 -4.78
C GLU A 91 8.39 -2.16 -6.01
N THR A 92 8.32 -3.17 -6.88
CA THR A 92 7.59 -3.13 -8.15
C THR A 92 6.52 -4.22 -8.29
N HIS A 93 6.61 -5.30 -7.52
CA HIS A 93 5.70 -6.45 -7.61
C HIS A 93 4.86 -6.61 -6.34
N PHE A 94 3.56 -6.34 -6.41
CA PHE A 94 2.65 -6.64 -5.31
C PHE A 94 1.99 -7.98 -5.55
N GLN A 95 2.03 -8.85 -4.54
CA GLN A 95 1.36 -10.14 -4.65
C GLN A 95 -0.14 -9.92 -4.52
N CYS A 96 -0.82 -9.94 -5.67
CA CYS A 96 -2.26 -9.97 -5.71
C CYS A 96 -2.72 -11.41 -5.52
N ALA A 97 -3.45 -11.64 -4.45
CA ALA A 97 -4.11 -12.91 -4.20
C ALA A 97 -5.37 -12.98 -5.07
N THR A 98 -5.23 -13.52 -6.28
CA THR A 98 -6.36 -13.83 -7.14
C THR A 98 -6.86 -15.22 -6.77
N GLY A 99 -7.92 -15.29 -5.96
CA GLY A 99 -8.77 -16.48 -5.87
C GLY A 99 -9.76 -16.50 -7.04
N ALA A 100 -10.40 -17.65 -7.26
CA ALA A 100 -11.35 -17.87 -8.37
C ALA A 100 -12.46 -16.80 -8.54
N LEU A 101 -12.73 -15.99 -7.51
CA LEU A 101 -13.74 -14.92 -7.52
C LEU A 101 -13.25 -13.56 -6.95
N MET A 102 -12.06 -13.51 -6.33
CA MET A 102 -11.62 -12.33 -5.59
C MET A 102 -10.14 -12.04 -5.79
N SER A 103 -9.79 -10.78 -6.08
CA SER A 103 -8.42 -10.29 -6.13
C SER A 103 -8.17 -9.40 -4.93
N GLY A 104 -7.26 -9.80 -4.05
CA GLY A 104 -6.94 -9.05 -2.84
C GLY A 104 -5.45 -8.76 -2.71
N VAL A 105 -5.13 -7.59 -2.19
CA VAL A 105 -3.78 -7.25 -1.74
C VAL A 105 -3.74 -7.26 -0.22
N ALA A 106 -2.65 -7.75 0.33
CA ALA A 106 -2.34 -7.57 1.73
C ALA A 106 -1.05 -6.76 1.81
N LEU A 107 -1.13 -5.54 2.33
CA LEU A 107 0.01 -4.66 2.48
C LEU A 107 0.35 -4.51 3.96
N LYS A 108 1.63 -4.37 4.26
CA LYS A 108 2.19 -4.10 5.58
C LYS A 108 3.10 -2.91 5.44
N GLY A 109 2.94 -1.88 6.26
CA GLY A 109 3.81 -0.72 6.26
C GLY A 109 3.93 -0.15 7.66
N THR A 110 4.99 0.58 7.93
CA THR A 110 5.24 1.22 9.22
C THR A 110 4.83 2.68 9.16
N VAL A 111 3.92 3.08 10.03
CA VAL A 111 3.51 4.48 10.15
C VAL A 111 4.57 5.23 10.92
N VAL A 112 5.07 6.29 10.31
CA VAL A 112 6.10 7.16 10.86
C VAL A 112 5.72 8.62 10.70
N LYS A 113 6.33 9.46 11.54
CA LYS A 113 6.45 10.90 11.34
C LYS A 113 7.84 11.17 10.82
N LEU A 114 7.96 11.85 9.71
CA LEU A 114 9.24 12.29 9.16
C LEU A 114 9.67 13.60 9.83
N GLU A 115 10.98 13.79 9.94
CA GLU A 115 11.57 15.08 10.24
C GLU A 115 11.43 15.96 8.98
N LYS A 116 10.84 17.14 9.15
CA LYS A 116 10.72 18.16 8.10
C LYS A 116 11.90 19.11 8.15
#